data_AF-A0A1B6NY01-F1
#
_entry.id   AF-A0A1B6NY01-F1
#
_cell.length_a   1.000
_cell.length_b   1.000
_cell.length_c   1.000
_cell.angle_alpha   90.00
_cell.angle_beta   90.00
_cell.angle_gamma   90.00
#
_symmetry.space_group_name_H-M   'P 1'
#
loop_
_entity.id
_entity.type
_entity.pdbx_description
1 polymer ?
#
loop_
_entity_poly.entity_id
_entity_poly.type
_entity_poly.pdbx_seq_one_letter_code
_entity_poly.pdbx_strand_id
1 'polypeptide(L)' 'MKLATYKNETRDGCLMVVSKDLSRACTAKDIAKTMQQTLDNWKEIA' A
#
# COMPACT_ATOMS: atom_id res chain seq x y z
N MET A 1 8.30 -6.96 -6.21
CA MET A 1 7.44 -5.88 -5.69
C MET A 1 7.42 -5.99 -4.18
N LYS A 2 7.41 -4.88 -3.44
CA LYS A 2 7.26 -4.83 -1.98
C LYS A 2 6.10 -3.88 -1.64
N LEU A 3 5.46 -4.05 -0.49
CA LEU A 3 4.44 -3.15 0.01
C LEU A 3 4.98 -2.38 1.21
N ALA A 4 4.59 -1.11 1.33
CA ALA A 4 4.95 -0.26 2.45
C ALA A 4 3.75 0.61 2.85
N THR A 5 3.81 1.15 4.07
CA THR A 5 2.84 2.12 4.58
C THR A 5 3.56 3.43 4.84
N TYR A 6 3.15 4.50 4.16
CA TYR A 6 3.68 5.85 4.40
C TYR A 6 2.77 6.59 5.38
N LYS A 7 3.37 7.39 6.28
CA LYS A 7 2.62 8.22 7.23
C LYS A 7 1.88 9.33 6.47
N ASN A 8 0.58 9.47 6.70
CA ASN A 8 -0.29 10.45 6.03
C ASN A 8 -1.27 11.13 7.01
N GLU A 9 -0.86 11.28 8.28
CA GLU A 9 -1.67 11.85 9.37
C GLU A 9 -2.91 11.04 9.78
N THR A 10 -3.14 9.89 9.16
CA THR A 10 -4.12 8.90 9.63
C THR A 10 -3.46 7.81 10.45
N ARG A 11 -4.26 7.07 11.22
CA ARG A 11 -3.80 5.94 12.05
C ARG A 11 -3.10 4.85 11.23
N ASP A 12 -3.67 4.51 10.09
CA ASP A 12 -3.25 3.34 9.28
C ASP A 12 -2.34 3.71 8.10
N GLY A 13 -2.05 5.00 7.93
CA GLY A 13 -1.16 5.48 6.87
C GLY A 13 -1.74 5.36 5.47
N CYS A 14 -0.85 5.30 4.48
CA CYS A 14 -1.15 5.16 3.06
C CYS A 14 -0.43 3.95 2.49
N LEU A 15 -1.15 3.10 1.77
CA LEU A 15 -0.54 1.99 1.04
C LEU A 15 0.34 2.48 -0.11
N MET A 16 1.56 1.97 -0.17
CA MET A 16 2.53 2.23 -1.21
C MET A 16 3.05 0.91 -1.80
N VAL A 17 3.20 0.87 -3.11
CA VAL A 17 3.93 -0.19 -3.82
C VAL A 17 5.35 0.29 -4.06
N VAL A 18 6.32 -0.53 -3.65
CA VAL A 18 7.73 -0.21 -3.70
C VAL A 18 8.47 -1.19 -4.61
N SER A 19 9.37 -0.62 -5.40
CA SER A 19 10.34 -1.33 -6.23
C SER A 19 11.24 -2.27 -5.39
N LYS A 20 11.78 -3.32 -6.01
CA LYS A 20 12.55 -4.35 -5.29
C LYS A 20 13.83 -3.78 -4.66
N ASP A 21 14.47 -2.86 -5.38
CA ASP A 21 15.66 -2.08 -5.03
C ASP A 21 15.38 -0.87 -4.12
N LEU A 22 14.11 -0.64 -3.75
CA LEU A 22 13.67 0.42 -2.84
C LEU A 22 13.89 1.86 -3.34
N SER A 23 14.24 2.04 -4.62
CA SER A 23 14.55 3.36 -5.19
C SER A 23 13.30 4.15 -5.56
N ARG A 24 12.18 3.46 -5.81
CA ARG A 24 10.92 4.04 -6.28
C ARG A 24 9.73 3.51 -5.49
N ALA A 25 8.78 4.40 -5.20
CA ALA A 25 7.49 4.08 -4.58
C ALA A 25 6.34 4.76 -5.34
N CYS A 26 5.20 4.09 -5.44
CA CYS A 26 3.97 4.61 -6.03
C CYS A 26 2.80 4.39 -5.04
N THR A 27 1.86 5.33 -5.01
CA THR A 27 0.63 5.21 -4.20
C THR A 27 -0.29 4.15 -4.81
N ALA A 28 -0.83 3.27 -3.96
CA ALA A 28 -1.83 2.27 -4.36
C ALA A 28 -3.23 2.59 -3.85
N LYS A 29 -3.47 3.85 -3.44
CA LYS A 29 -4.77 4.34 -2.92
C LYS A 29 -5.98 4.05 -3.83
N ASP A 30 -5.76 3.98 -5.14
CA ASP A 30 -6.83 3.71 -6.12
C ASP A 30 -7.33 2.27 -6.06
N ILE A 31 -6.52 1.34 -5.53
CA ILE A 31 -6.87 -0.07 -5.32
C ILE A 31 -7.29 -0.28 -3.85
N ALA A 32 -6.46 0.16 -2.91
CA ALA A 32 -6.72 0.08 -1.48
C ALA A 32 -6.03 1.23 -0.74
N LYS A 33 -6.75 1.84 0.21
CA LYS A 33 -6.25 3.02 0.95
C LYS A 33 -5.18 2.66 1.97
N THR A 34 -5.29 1.48 2.57
CA THR A 34 -4.44 1.01 3.68
C THR A 34 -3.98 -0.43 3.45
N MET A 35 -2.91 -0.83 4.14
CA MET A 35 -2.44 -2.22 4.12
C MET A 35 -3.48 -3.19 4.69
N GLN A 36 -4.22 -2.77 5.72
CA GLN A 36 -5.29 -3.59 6.29
C GLN A 36 -6.37 -3.90 5.25
N GLN A 37 -6.90 -2.88 4.57
CA GLN A 37 -7.90 -3.06 3.51
C GLN A 37 -7.38 -3.98 2.40
N THR A 38 -6.08 -3.93 2.12
CA THR A 38 -5.46 -4.78 1.10
C THR A 38 -5.49 -6.25 1.50
N LEU A 39 -5.13 -6.56 2.75
CA LEU A 39 -5.13 -7.93 3.27
C LEU A 39 -6.55 -8.48 3.42
N ASP A 40 -7.50 -7.65 3.86
CA ASP A 40 -8.89 -8.06 4.05
C ASP A 40 -9.55 -8.45 2.73
N ASN A 41 -9.25 -7.73 1.65
CA ASN A 41 -9.86 -7.94 0.33
C ASN A 41 -8.89 -8.60 -0.67
N TRP A 42 -7.82 -9.24 -0.20
CA TRP A 42 -6.70 -9.69 -1.04
C TRP A 42 -7.14 -10.50 -2.25
N LYS A 43 -8.13 -11.40 -2.08
CA LYS A 43 -8.61 -12.27 -3.17
C LYS A 43 -9.32 -11.51 -4.30
N GLU A 44 -9.85 -10.34 -4.03
CA GLU A 44 -10.64 -9.54 -4.98
C GLU A 44 -9.77 -8.54 -5.74
N ILE A 45 -8.68 -8.09 -5.11
CA ILE A 45 -7.83 -7.00 -5.63
C ILE A 45 -6.43 -7.45 -6.09
N ALA A 46 -6.06 -8.72 -5.86
CA ALA A 46 -4.75 -9.27 -6.23
C ALA A 46 -4.62 -9.62 -7.71
#